data_AF-F1LGM3-F1
#
_entry.id   AF-F1LGM3-F1
#
_cell.length_a   1.000
_cell.length_b   1.000
_cell.length_c   1.000
_cell.angle_alpha   90.00
_cell.angle_beta   90.00
_cell.angle_gamma   90.00
#
_symmetry.space_group_name_H-M   'P 1'
#
loop_
_entity.id
_entity.type
_entity.pdbx_description
1 polymer ?
#
loop_
_entity_poly.entity_id
_entity_poly.type
_entity_poly.pdbx_seq_one_letter_code
_entity_poly.pdbx_strand_id
1 'polypeptide(L)'
;MEQRLREIEAIVDGLDDLVTTGRSFNRYDVVTITSSGGSKQRCLFLMSDQMIVTSVRRKSPATRSGRNSAPLVQSADFLDS
;
A
#
# COMPACT_ATOMS: atom_id res chain seq x y z
N MET A 1 3.22 4.28 -22.23
CA MET A 1 4.08 3.92 -21.08
C MET A 1 3.97 4.92 -19.93
N GLU A 2 3.85 6.22 -20.20
CA GLU A 2 3.72 7.28 -19.17
C GLU A 2 2.57 7.09 -18.18
N GLN A 3 1.47 6.43 -18.58
CA GLN A 3 0.33 6.18 -17.71
C GLN A 3 0.70 5.39 -16.44
N ARG A 4 1.62 4.41 -16.54
CA ARG A 4 2.08 3.65 -15.36
C ARG A 4 2.83 4.54 -14.37
N LEU A 5 3.58 5.52 -14.86
CA LEU A 5 4.31 6.45 -14.00
C LEU A 5 3.33 7.33 -13.21
N ARG A 6 2.28 7.84 -13.87
CA ARG A 6 1.21 8.61 -13.22
C ARG A 6 0.46 7.79 -12.17
N GLU A 7 0.17 6.53 -12.47
CA GLU A 7 -0.48 5.61 -11.51
C GLU A 7 0.39 5.41 -10.26
N ILE A 8 1.70 5.20 -10.44
CA ILE A 8 2.63 5.01 -9.32
C ILE A 8 2.73 6.30 -8.47
N GLU A 9 2.84 7.45 -9.11
CA GLU A 9 2.87 8.77 -8.45
C GLU A 9 1.60 9.01 -7.62
N ALA A 10 0.43 8.62 -8.14
CA ALA A 10 -0.83 8.77 -7.43
C ALA A 10 -1.00 7.85 -6.20
N ILE A 11 -0.28 6.72 -6.12
CA ILE A 11 -0.40 5.75 -5.02
C ILE A 11 0.74 5.83 -4.00
N VAL A 12 1.87 6.43 -4.36
CA VAL A 12 3.04 6.55 -3.49
C VAL A 12 3.07 7.95 -2.90
N ASP A 13 2.77 8.06 -1.61
CA ASP A 13 2.83 9.33 -0.90
C ASP A 13 4.26 9.91 -0.92
N GLY A 14 4.38 11.20 -1.27
CA GLY A 14 5.65 11.92 -1.30
C GLY A 14 6.52 11.66 -2.54
N LEU A 15 5.93 11.08 -3.59
CA LEU A 15 6.55 10.97 -4.89
C LEU A 15 6.04 12.10 -5.80
N ASP A 16 6.96 12.90 -6.33
CA ASP A 16 6.66 14.02 -7.25
C ASP A 16 7.59 13.95 -8.47
N ASP A 17 7.15 14.51 -9.59
CA ASP A 17 7.86 14.59 -10.87
C ASP A 17 8.33 13.21 -11.39
N LEU A 18 7.53 12.16 -11.14
CA LEU A 18 7.87 10.82 -11.61
C LEU A 18 7.81 10.74 -13.14
N VAL A 19 6.84 11.41 -13.75
CA VAL A 19 6.61 11.42 -15.19
C VAL A 19 7.59 12.38 -15.86
N THR A 20 8.69 11.84 -16.36
CA THR A 20 9.72 12.61 -17.08
C THR A 20 9.99 12.00 -18.45
N THR A 21 10.37 12.82 -19.43
CA THR A 21 10.73 12.38 -20.78
C THR A 21 11.92 11.40 -20.72
N GLY A 22 11.79 10.23 -21.35
CA GLY A 22 12.84 9.20 -21.37
C GLY A 22 12.83 8.23 -20.20
N ARG A 23 11.99 8.46 -19.18
CA ARG A 23 11.77 7.49 -18.10
C ARG A 23 10.72 6.47 -18.51
N SER A 24 11.03 5.19 -18.35
CA SER A 24 10.09 4.10 -18.58
C SER A 24 9.98 3.20 -17.36
N PHE A 25 8.75 2.83 -17.01
CA PHE A 25 8.51 1.79 -16.02
C PHE A 25 8.87 0.41 -16.58
N ASN A 26 9.71 -0.34 -15.85
CA ASN A 26 10.15 -1.67 -16.24
C ASN A 26 9.39 -2.77 -15.50
N ARG A 27 9.42 -2.77 -14.16
CA ARG A 27 8.75 -3.79 -13.32
C ARG A 27 8.54 -3.31 -11.89
N TYR A 28 7.68 -4.02 -11.17
CA TYR A 28 7.51 -3.85 -9.73
C TYR A 28 7.69 -5.20 -9.03
N ASP A 29 8.22 -5.17 -7.81
CA ASP A 29 8.43 -6.35 -6.98
C ASP A 29 8.12 -6.03 -5.52
N VAL A 30 7.53 -6.98 -4.78
CA VAL A 30 7.38 -6.85 -3.32
C VAL A 30 8.47 -7.67 -2.65
N VAL A 31 9.32 -7.00 -1.89
CA VAL A 31 10.45 -7.63 -1.20
C VAL A 31 10.27 -7.52 0.31
N THR A 32 10.78 -8.53 1.01
CA THR A 32 10.88 -8.51 2.46
C THR A 32 12.30 -8.10 2.84
N ILE A 33 12.44 -6.94 3.46
CA ILE A 33 13.72 -6.45 3.96
C ILE A 33 13.85 -6.84 5.43
N THR A 34 14.87 -7.63 5.75
CA THR A 34 15.23 -7.97 7.13
C THR A 34 16.17 -6.91 7.70
N SER A 35 15.88 -6.46 8.91
CA SER A 35 16.71 -5.53 9.68
C SER A 35 16.81 -6.02 11.12
N SER A 36 17.70 -5.42 11.93
CA SER A 36 17.89 -5.77 13.34
C SER A 36 16.59 -5.69 14.17
N GLY A 37 15.65 -4.84 13.76
CA GLY A 37 14.33 -4.68 14.39
C GLY A 37 13.20 -5.52 13.77
N GLY A 38 13.51 -6.51 12.95
CA GLY A 38 12.54 -7.41 12.30
C GLY A 38 12.47 -7.26 10.78
N SER A 39 11.55 -8.01 10.16
CA SER A 39 11.33 -7.99 8.71
C SER A 39 10.17 -7.07 8.34
N LYS A 40 10.33 -6.29 7.27
CA LYS A 40 9.27 -5.42 6.73
C LYS A 40 9.14 -5.59 5.23
N GLN A 41 7.90 -5.67 4.76
CA GLN A 41 7.62 -5.65 3.33
C GLN A 41 7.80 -4.24 2.75
N ARG A 42 8.37 -4.18 1.56
CA ARG A 42 8.60 -2.98 0.75
C ARG A 42 8.22 -3.27 -0.69
N CYS A 43 7.64 -2.28 -1.36
CA CYS A 43 7.40 -2.38 -2.80
C CYS A 43 8.53 -1.64 -3.53
N LEU A 44 9.14 -2.31 -4.50
CA LEU A 44 10.14 -1.79 -5.41
C LEU A 44 9.49 -1.46 -6.75
N PHE A 45 9.79 -0.28 -7.28
CA PHE A 45 9.46 0.08 -8.65
C PHE A 45 10.76 0.33 -9.41
N LEU A 46 11.03 -0.49 -10.42
CA LEU A 46 12.21 -0.36 -11.27
C LEU A 46 11.82 0.40 -12.54
N MET A 47 12.58 1.44 -12.83
CA MET A 47 12.48 2.22 -14.06
C MET A 47 13.80 2.16 -14.83
N SER A 48 13.85 2.83 -15.98
CA SER A 48 15.04 2.85 -16.86
C SER A 48 16.25 3.54 -16.22
N ASP A 49 16.02 4.56 -15.40
CA ASP A 49 17.04 5.45 -14.84
C ASP A 49 17.11 5.41 -13.31
N GLN A 50 16.05 4.96 -12.63
CA GLN A 50 15.98 4.94 -11.18
C GLN A 50 15.17 3.75 -10.62
N MET A 51 15.41 3.44 -9.34
CA MET A 51 14.64 2.45 -8.59
C MET A 51 14.07 3.10 -7.32
N ILE A 52 12.77 2.93 -7.09
CA ILE A 52 12.08 3.48 -5.91
C ILE A 52 11.79 2.36 -4.94
N VAL A 53 12.10 2.58 -3.66
CA VAL A 53 11.75 1.68 -2.55
C VAL A 53 10.70 2.34 -1.68
N THR A 54 9.52 1.73 -1.58
CA THR A 54 8.38 2.30 -0.84
C THR A 54 8.01 1.45 0.36
N SER A 55 7.49 2.11 1.40
CA SER A 55 6.90 1.42 2.54
C SER A 55 5.47 1.03 2.22
N VAL A 56 5.12 -0.25 2.34
CA VAL A 56 3.74 -0.69 2.14
C VAL A 56 2.94 -0.35 3.39
N ARG A 57 2.09 0.68 3.32
CA ARG A 57 1.07 0.97 4.33
C ARG A 57 -0.24 0.31 3.90
N ARG A 58 -0.76 -0.61 4.73
CA ARG A 58 -2.18 -0.98 4.62
C ARG A 58 -2.99 0.26 4.99
N LYS A 59 -3.75 0.82 4.04
CA LYS A 59 -4.88 1.70 4.36
C LYS A 59 -5.82 0.88 5.24
N SER A 60 -5.70 0.97 6.56
CA SER A 60 -6.72 0.46 7.46
C SER A 60 -8.00 1.24 7.13
N PRO A 61 -9.12 0.57 6.81
CA PRO A 61 -10.38 1.30 6.69
C PRO A 61 -10.56 2.05 8.01
N ALA A 62 -10.71 3.37 7.93
CA ALA A 62 -11.01 4.16 9.10
C ALA A 62 -12.31 3.59 9.68
N THR A 63 -12.22 2.88 10.80
CA THR A 63 -13.38 2.54 11.60
C THR A 63 -13.93 3.85 12.13
N ARG A 64 -14.90 4.39 11.39
CA ARG A 64 -15.83 5.38 11.92
C ARG A 64 -16.53 4.74 13.11
N SER A 65 -16.10 5.09 14.31
CA SER A 65 -17.00 5.61 15.34
C SER A 65 -16.21 5.83 16.64
N GLY A 66 -16.34 7.02 17.19
CA GLY A 66 -15.95 7.27 18.56
C GLY A 66 -16.79 6.45 19.54
N ARG A 67 -16.23 6.35 20.76
CA ARG A 67 -16.91 6.06 22.03
C ARG A 67 -17.79 4.80 22.04
N ASN A 68 -17.29 3.72 22.63
CA ASN A 68 -17.73 3.24 23.96
C ASN A 68 -17.17 1.83 24.19
N SER A 69 -16.66 1.58 25.39
CA SER A 69 -16.37 0.24 25.90
C SER A 69 -17.65 -0.57 26.08
N ALA A 70 -17.82 -1.68 25.35
CA ALA A 70 -18.61 -2.85 25.75
C ALA A 70 -18.46 -4.01 24.74
N PRO A 71 -18.36 -5.27 25.20
CA PRO A 71 -18.48 -6.43 24.32
C PRO A 71 -19.96 -6.62 23.96
N LEU A 72 -20.30 -6.54 22.67
CA LEU A 72 -21.66 -6.82 22.19
C LEU A 72 -21.84 -8.33 22.04
N VAL A 73 -22.72 -8.83 22.91
CA VAL A 73 -23.31 -10.16 22.98
C VAL A 73 -23.72 -10.67 21.59
N GLN A 74 -23.31 -11.91 21.27
CA GLN A 74 -23.88 -12.67 20.15
C GLN A 74 -25.35 -12.95 20.45
N SER A 75 -26.24 -12.37 19.64
CA SER A 75 -27.65 -12.75 19.61
C SER A 75 -27.88 -13.76 18.49
N ALA A 76 -28.58 -14.82 18.89
CA ALA A 76 -28.91 -16.03 18.16
C ALA A 76 -29.99 -15.80 17.09
N ASP A 77 -30.36 -16.93 16.45
CA ASP A 77 -31.67 -17.15 15.81
C ASP A 77 -31.90 -16.55 14.42
N PHE A 78 -31.24 -17.10 13.40
CA PHE A 78 -31.86 -17.13 12.08
C PHE A 78 -31.48 -18.42 11.35
N LEU A 79 -32.51 -19.09 10.81
CA LEU A 79 -32.52 -20.27 9.94
C LEU A 79 -32.82 -21.63 10.60
N ASP A 80 -34.05 -21.76 11.11
CA ASP A 80 -34.89 -22.96 10.92
C ASP A 80 -36.17 -22.53 10.19
N SER A 81 -36.35 -23.02 8.96
CA SER A 81 -37.60 -23.10 8.19
C SER A 81 -37.39 -24.05 7.01
#